data_AF-A0A7C4CSN0-F1
#
_entry.id   AF-A0A7C4CSN0-F1
#
_cell.length_a   1.000
_cell.length_b   1.000
_cell.length_c   1.000
_cell.angle_alpha   90.00
_cell.angle_beta   90.00
_cell.angle_gamma   90.00
#
_symmetry.space_group_name_H-M   'P 1'
#
loop_
_entity.id
_entity.type
_entity.pdbx_description
1 polymer ?
#
loop_
_entity_poly.entity_id
_entity_poly.type
_entity_poly.pdbx_seq_one_letter_code
_entity_poly.pdbx_strand_id
1 'polypeptide(L)'
;MIWEKVKDSLRVIRSVVEQSGKTLVLFSGGKDSLAVLLLALECGVNEAVYMDSSISLPHILEWNLDLCQQLGVRLHVVHPARHYQGDFAYHVRRWGYFPTINRTWCRIKL
;
A
#
# COMPACT_ATOMS: atom_id res chain seq x y z
N MET A 1 5.82 19.70 20.18
CA MET A 1 4.64 19.33 19.37
C MET A 1 4.90 18.36 18.21
N ILE A 2 5.55 18.74 17.09
CA ILE A 2 5.75 17.79 15.95
C ILE A 2 6.60 16.58 16.36
N TRP A 3 7.71 16.83 17.04
CA TRP A 3 8.63 15.77 17.51
C TRP A 3 8.01 14.82 18.53
N GLU A 4 7.02 15.29 19.31
CA GLU A 4 6.29 14.42 20.25
C GLU A 4 5.38 13.46 19.48
N LYS A 5 4.66 13.96 18.47
CA LYS A 5 3.81 13.11 17.61
C LYS A 5 4.62 12.05 16.86
N VAL A 6 5.81 12.40 16.39
CA VAL A 6 6.73 11.43 15.75
C VAL A 6 7.15 10.36 16.75
N LYS A 7 7.58 10.76 17.96
CA LYS A 7 7.95 9.81 19.02
C LYS A 7 6.80 8.88 19.41
N ASP A 8 5.59 9.41 19.54
CA ASP A 8 4.40 8.61 19.82
C ASP A 8 4.09 7.63 18.68
N SER A 9 4.22 8.07 17.43
CA SER A 9 4.01 7.21 16.26
C SER A 9 5.03 6.07 16.21
N LEU A 10 6.31 6.36 16.45
CA LEU A 10 7.37 5.35 16.53
C LEU A 10 7.09 4.35 17.67
N ARG A 11 6.62 4.82 18.83
CA ARG A 11 6.24 3.94 19.94
C ARG A 11 5.11 2.99 19.55
N VAL A 12 4.07 3.49 18.88
CA VAL A 12 2.96 2.66 18.40
C VAL A 12 3.45 1.63 17.38
N ILE A 13 4.25 2.04 16.41
CA ILE A 13 4.77 1.13 15.37
C ILE A 13 5.65 0.05 15.99
N ARG A 14 6.56 0.39 16.91
CA ARG A 14 7.40 -0.60 17.62
C ARG A 14 6.56 -1.64 18.35
N SER A 15 5.53 -1.20 19.07
CA SER A 15 4.61 -2.12 19.75
C SER A 15 3.93 -3.09 18.78
N VAL A 16 3.59 -2.66 17.57
CA VAL A 16 3.00 -3.54 16.54
C VAL A 16 4.04 -4.52 16.02
N VAL A 17 5.25 -4.05 15.71
CA VAL A 17 6.35 -4.89 15.20
C VAL A 17 6.72 -5.99 16.20
N GLU A 18 6.82 -5.66 17.49
CA GLU A 18 7.15 -6.61 18.56
C GLU A 18 6.07 -7.69 18.75
N GLN A 19 4.81 -7.37 18.48
CA GLN A 19 3.67 -8.28 18.69
C GLN A 19 3.31 -9.13 17.47
N SER A 20 3.59 -8.64 16.26
CA SER A 20 3.02 -9.18 15.02
C SER A 20 3.96 -10.10 14.24
N GLY A 21 5.23 -10.20 14.64
CA GLY A 21 6.25 -10.92 13.88
C GLY A 21 6.55 -10.21 12.55
N LYS A 22 6.41 -10.93 11.43
CA LYS A 22 6.67 -10.35 10.10
C LYS A 22 5.66 -9.22 9.80
N THR A 23 6.16 -8.00 9.70
CA THR A 23 5.35 -6.78 9.52
C THR A 23 5.61 -6.19 8.14
N LEU A 24 4.55 -5.67 7.49
CA LEU A 24 4.65 -5.00 6.19
C LEU A 24 3.83 -3.70 6.21
N VAL A 25 4.26 -2.71 5.42
CA VAL A 25 3.50 -1.45 5.25
C VAL A 25 2.62 -1.53 4.00
N LEU A 26 1.35 -1.16 4.13
CA LEU A 26 0.49 -0.90 2.97
C LEU A 26 0.86 0.46 2.39
N PHE A 27 1.66 0.45 1.33
CA PHE A 27 2.20 1.66 0.69
C PHE A 27 1.45 1.92 -0.61
N SER A 28 0.70 3.02 -0.69
CA SER A 28 -0.10 3.38 -1.87
C SER A 28 0.63 4.31 -2.84
N GLY A 29 1.80 4.83 -2.44
CA GLY A 29 2.48 5.93 -3.12
C GLY A 29 2.02 7.33 -2.70
N GLY A 30 0.99 7.43 -1.84
CA GLY A 30 0.55 8.70 -1.29
C GLY A 30 1.42 9.17 -0.12
N LYS A 31 1.46 10.49 0.09
CA LYS A 31 2.25 11.15 1.16
C LYS A 31 2.01 10.57 2.56
N ASP A 32 0.77 10.20 2.88
CA ASP A 32 0.42 9.67 4.21
C ASP A 32 1.00 8.26 4.39
N SER A 33 0.87 7.41 3.37
CA SER A 33 1.46 6.07 3.38
C SER A 33 2.99 6.12 3.32
N LEU A 34 3.57 7.15 2.67
CA LEU A 34 5.01 7.39 2.68
C LEU A 34 5.50 7.76 4.08
N ALA A 35 4.79 8.66 4.78
CA ALA A 35 5.14 9.00 6.15
C ALA A 35 5.13 7.76 7.06
N VAL A 36 4.14 6.89 6.92
CA VAL A 36 4.09 5.61 7.64
C VAL A 36 5.27 4.71 7.26
N LEU A 37 5.59 4.58 5.97
CA LEU A 37 6.72 3.77 5.49
C LEU A 37 8.05 4.24 6.10
N LEU A 38 8.31 5.55 6.11
CA LEU A 38 9.53 6.13 6.66
C LEU A 38 9.64 5.89 8.18
N LEU A 39 8.54 6.07 8.93
CA LEU A 39 8.52 5.78 10.36
C LEU A 39 8.67 4.28 10.65
N ALA A 40 8.12 3.42 9.81
CA ALA A 40 8.25 1.97 9.95
C ALA A 40 9.67 1.47 9.65
N LEU A 41 10.37 2.11 8.71
CA LEU A 41 11.78 1.86 8.44
C LEU A 41 12.67 2.13 9.66
N GLU A 42 12.40 3.22 10.38
CA GLU A 42 13.09 3.51 11.66
C GLU A 42 12.83 2.44 12.74
N CYS A 43 11.77 1.63 12.57
CA CYS A 43 11.42 0.52 13.44
C CYS A 43 11.88 -0.85 12.88
N GLY A 44 12.67 -0.87 11.80
CA GLY A 44 13.21 -2.08 11.20
C GLY A 44 12.29 -2.79 10.20
N VAL A 45 11.17 -2.17 9.79
CA VAL A 45 10.29 -2.72 8.75
C VAL A 45 10.81 -2.33 7.37
N ASN A 46 11.22 -3.32 6.58
CA ASN A 46 11.78 -3.13 5.24
C ASN A 46 10.96 -3.80 4.12
N GLU A 47 9.72 -4.19 4.39
CA GLU A 47 8.81 -4.74 3.39
C GLU A 47 7.54 -3.89 3.28
N ALA A 48 7.10 -3.67 2.05
CA ALA A 48 5.88 -2.93 1.75
C ALA A 48 5.05 -3.65 0.69
N VAL A 49 3.74 -3.42 0.68
CA VAL A 49 2.82 -3.93 -0.33
C VAL A 49 2.16 -2.76 -1.03
N TYR A 50 2.24 -2.75 -2.36
CA TYR A 50 1.51 -1.85 -3.24
C TYR A 50 0.46 -2.64 -4.02
N MET A 51 -0.78 -2.14 -4.01
CA MET A 51 -1.85 -2.69 -4.82
C MET A 51 -2.00 -1.84 -6.08
N ASP A 52 -1.54 -2.39 -7.21
CA ASP A 52 -1.72 -1.76 -8.52
C ASP A 52 -3.17 -1.98 -8.96
N SER A 53 -3.99 -0.96 -8.72
CA SER A 53 -5.43 -1.01 -9.01
C SER A 53 -5.78 -0.97 -10.49
N SER A 54 -4.80 -0.89 -11.41
CA SER A 54 -4.94 -0.65 -12.87
C SER A 54 -5.56 0.69 -13.27
N ILE A 55 -5.94 1.52 -12.29
CA ILE A 55 -6.51 2.87 -12.52
C ILE A 55 -5.56 3.99 -12.10
N SER A 56 -4.42 3.64 -11.53
CA SER A 56 -3.35 4.59 -11.23
C SER A 56 -2.62 4.97 -12.51
N LEU A 57 -2.00 6.16 -12.52
CA LEU A 57 -1.17 6.56 -13.65
C LEU A 57 0.09 5.67 -13.70
N PRO A 58 0.55 5.22 -14.88
CA PRO A 58 1.66 4.26 -15.00
C PRO A 58 2.93 4.68 -14.23
N HIS A 59 3.27 5.96 -14.24
CA HIS A 59 4.46 6.51 -13.56
C HIS A 59 4.41 6.38 -12.03
N ILE A 60 3.24 6.13 -11.42
CA ILE A 60 3.13 5.95 -9.97
C ILE A 60 3.77 4.63 -9.54
N LEU A 61 3.60 3.56 -10.31
CA LEU A 61 4.25 2.28 -10.02
C LEU A 61 5.76 2.40 -10.15
N GLU A 62 6.24 3.04 -11.23
CA GLU A 62 7.67 3.31 -11.45
C GLU A 62 8.25 4.11 -10.29
N TRP A 63 7.59 5.21 -9.90
CA TRP A 63 8.02 6.03 -8.79
C TRP A 63 8.05 5.25 -7.46
N ASN A 64 7.05 4.41 -7.19
CA ASN A 64 7.01 3.58 -5.99
C ASN A 64 8.17 2.55 -5.96
N LEU A 65 8.45 1.92 -7.11
CA LEU A 65 9.55 0.95 -7.23
C LEU A 65 10.90 1.63 -6.99
N ASP A 66 11.15 2.75 -7.66
CA ASP A 66 12.40 3.52 -7.54
C ASP A 66 12.60 4.02 -6.10
N LEU A 67 11.56 4.57 -5.49
CA LEU A 67 11.62 5.05 -4.10
C LEU A 67 11.91 3.90 -3.14
N CYS A 68 11.18 2.78 -3.25
CA CYS A 68 11.41 1.63 -2.38
C CYS A 68 12.83 1.06 -2.56
N GLN A 69 13.34 1.01 -3.80
CA GLN A 69 14.72 0.62 -4.06
C GLN A 69 15.72 1.55 -3.38
N GLN A 70 15.53 2.88 -3.48
CA GLN A 70 16.39 3.88 -2.82
C GLN A 70 16.36 3.76 -1.29
N LEU A 71 15.21 3.40 -0.72
CA LEU A 71 15.03 3.23 0.72
C LEU A 71 15.44 1.84 1.24
N GLY A 72 15.88 0.92 0.37
CA GLY A 72 16.17 -0.46 0.75
C GLY A 72 14.93 -1.27 1.18
N VAL A 73 13.74 -0.85 0.71
CA VAL A 73 12.45 -1.51 0.96
C VAL A 73 12.16 -2.50 -0.14
N ARG A 74 11.82 -3.73 0.22
CA ARG A 74 11.26 -4.71 -0.72
C ARG A 74 9.78 -4.40 -0.95
N LEU A 75 9.45 -3.92 -2.15
CA LEU A 75 8.08 -3.66 -2.55
C LEU A 75 7.44 -4.90 -3.21
N HIS A 76 6.37 -5.41 -2.62
CA HIS A 76 5.53 -6.46 -3.19
C HIS A 76 4.38 -5.81 -3.96
N VAL A 77 4.29 -6.08 -5.26
CA VAL A 77 3.23 -5.52 -6.10
C VAL A 77 2.14 -6.56 -6.32
N VAL A 78 0.91 -6.20 -5.94
CA VAL A 78 -0.29 -7.02 -6.17
C VAL A 78 -1.10 -6.40 -7.29
N HIS A 79 -1.40 -7.18 -8.33
CA HIS A 79 -2.20 -6.74 -9.48
C HIS A 79 -3.50 -7.56 -9.56
N PRO A 80 -4.69 -6.93 -9.59
CA PRO A 80 -5.97 -7.62 -9.51
C PRO A 80 -6.27 -8.49 -10.74
N ALA A 81 -5.84 -8.11 -11.95
CA ALA A 81 -5.97 -9.01 -13.10
C ALA A 81 -5.06 -10.25 -13.05
N ARG A 82 -3.93 -10.18 -12.33
CA ARG A 82 -2.94 -11.27 -12.28
C ARG A 82 -3.14 -12.17 -11.07
N HIS A 83 -3.53 -11.58 -9.95
CA HIS A 83 -3.58 -12.26 -8.64
C HIS A 83 -5.00 -12.37 -8.08
N TYR A 84 -6.02 -11.83 -8.76
CA TYR A 84 -7.41 -11.78 -8.30
C TYR A 84 -8.42 -12.08 -9.42
N GLN A 85 -9.70 -11.74 -9.19
CA GLN A 85 -10.83 -12.00 -10.09
C GLN A 85 -10.95 -11.03 -11.28
N GLY A 86 -9.95 -10.20 -11.57
CA GLY A 86 -9.96 -9.25 -12.69
C GLY A 86 -9.72 -7.80 -12.29
N ASP A 87 -9.31 -6.98 -13.26
CA ASP A 87 -9.07 -5.54 -13.06
C ASP A 87 -10.34 -4.68 -13.16
N PHE A 88 -10.18 -3.37 -12.95
CA PHE A 88 -11.26 -2.40 -13.04
C PHE A 88 -12.04 -2.53 -14.35
N ALA A 89 -11.34 -2.57 -15.48
CA ALA A 89 -11.95 -2.60 -16.80
C ALA A 89 -12.71 -3.92 -17.03
N TYR A 90 -12.19 -5.04 -16.54
CA TYR A 90 -12.88 -6.32 -16.53
C TYR A 90 -14.19 -6.24 -15.76
N HIS A 91 -14.18 -5.67 -14.56
CA HIS A 91 -15.39 -5.55 -13.74
C HIS A 91 -16.45 -4.65 -14.39
N VAL A 92 -16.04 -3.52 -14.99
CA VAL A 92 -16.95 -2.64 -15.75
C VAL A 92 -17.59 -3.39 -16.94
N ARG A 93 -16.79 -4.13 -17.72
CA ARG A 93 -17.28 -4.91 -18.86
C ARG A 93 -18.20 -6.06 -18.43
N ARG A 94 -17.85 -6.76 -17.35
CA ARG A 94 -18.58 -7.95 -16.89
C ARG A 94 -19.94 -7.62 -16.30
N TRP A 95 -20.02 -6.54 -15.52
CA TRP A 95 -21.21 -6.24 -14.71
C TRP A 95 -22.02 -5.05 -15.22
N GLY A 96 -21.53 -4.33 -16.23
CA GLY A 96 -22.25 -3.21 -16.84
C GLY A 96 -22.47 -2.02 -15.91
N TYR A 97 -21.76 -1.95 -14.78
CA TYR A 97 -21.82 -0.82 -13.85
C TYR A 97 -20.42 -0.30 -13.54
N PHE A 98 -20.34 1.03 -13.38
CA PHE A 98 -19.13 1.68 -12.90
C PHE A 98 -19.06 1.54 -11.38
N PRO A 99 -17.97 1.00 -10.82
CA PRO A 99 -17.86 0.84 -9.38
C PRO A 99 -18.08 2.14 -8.60
N THR A 100 -18.81 2.04 -7.50
CA THR A 100 -19.14 3.18 -6.63
C THR A 100 -18.57 2.95 -5.24
N ILE A 101 -18.64 3.97 -4.37
CA ILE A 101 -18.24 3.84 -2.96
C ILE A 101 -18.94 2.64 -2.29
N ASN A 102 -20.19 2.33 -2.68
CA ASN A 102 -20.97 1.22 -2.13
C ASN A 102 -20.82 -0.10 -2.91
N ARG A 103 -20.14 -0.07 -4.07
CA ARG A 103 -19.88 -1.24 -4.93
C ARG A 103 -18.47 -1.15 -5.49
N THR A 104 -17.49 -1.38 -4.64
CA THR A 104 -16.07 -1.32 -5.02
C THR A 104 -15.61 -2.65 -5.62
N TRP A 105 -14.70 -2.59 -6.58
CA TRP A 105 -14.10 -3.77 -7.23
C TRP A 105 -12.82 -4.24 -6.52
N CYS A 106 -12.16 -3.33 -5.78
CA CYS A 106 -10.82 -3.50 -5.25
C CYS A 106 -10.76 -3.82 -3.75
N ARG A 107 -11.90 -3.84 -3.03
CA ARG A 107 -11.93 -4.17 -1.59
C ARG A 107 -12.59 -5.50 -1.24
N ILE A 108 -13.49 -6.02 -2.07
CA ILE A 108 -14.37 -7.14 -1.71
C ILE A 108 -14.13 -8.30 -2.65
N LYS A 109 -14.04 -9.51 -2.09
CA LYS A 109 -14.17 -10.77 -2.82
C LYS A 109 -15.64 -10.91 -3.16
N LEU A 110 -15.99 -10.48 -4.37
CA LEU A 110 -17.31 -10.74 -4.95
C LEU A 110 -17.54 -12.26 -5.05
#